data_AF-A0A7V8AE94-F1
#
_entry.id   AF-A0A7V8AE94-F1
#
_cell.length_a   1.000
_cell.length_b   1.000
_cell.length_c   1.000
_cell.angle_alpha   90.00
_cell.angle_beta   90.00
_cell.angle_gamma   90.00
#
_symmetry.space_group_name_H-M   'P 1'
#
loop_
_entity.id
_entity.type
_entity.pdbx_description
1 polymer ?
#
loop_
_entity_poly.entity_id
_entity_poly.type
_entity_poly.pdbx_seq_one_letter_code
_entity_poly.pdbx_strand_id
1 'polypeptide(L)'
;MTTCPKCDHETLVKTAELGDIPLDVCPGCHGIWFDKGELEALLKQSQGDVPAGFDLISPKPDVLGCPRCRTKMSRGGLVNPLLLVDKCEACGGVWLDQRELALVQKLLGLSGGAEGVRVERPAPAPAAPEEKGSPVLKYALALAAFMGLVLVSYELYVYFSPAGSVEREFSAAMTAFGALLLVGGVFGTLKFK
;
A
#
# COMPACT_ATOMS: atom_id res chain seq x y z
N MET A 1 -1.58 -12.24 -1.30
CA MET A 1 -0.44 -11.39 -1.70
C MET A 1 0.39 -11.14 -0.46
N THR A 2 1.67 -11.50 -0.51
CA THR A 2 2.62 -11.33 0.60
C THR A 2 3.35 -10.01 0.39
N THR A 3 3.16 -9.03 1.28
CA THR A 3 3.79 -7.70 1.17
C THR A 3 5.19 -7.74 1.79
N CYS A 4 6.15 -7.02 1.21
CA CYS A 4 7.48 -6.88 1.78
C CYS A 4 7.43 -6.20 3.16
N PRO A 5 8.07 -6.76 4.20
CA PRO A 5 8.07 -6.14 5.54
C PRO A 5 8.88 -4.84 5.62
N LYS A 6 9.78 -4.59 4.66
CA LYS A 6 10.60 -3.36 4.58
C LYS A 6 10.07 -2.35 3.55
N CYS A 7 9.20 -2.76 2.63
CA CYS A 7 8.70 -1.92 1.55
C CYS A 7 7.17 -1.97 1.55
N ASP A 8 6.53 -0.89 1.99
CA ASP A 8 5.08 -0.84 2.24
C ASP A 8 4.21 -1.07 0.99
N HIS A 9 4.78 -0.94 -0.21
CA HIS A 9 4.06 -1.01 -1.49
C HIS A 9 4.54 -2.14 -2.41
N GLU A 10 5.48 -2.97 -1.98
CA GLU A 10 6.03 -4.05 -2.82
C GLU A 10 5.45 -5.40 -2.45
N THR A 11 5.05 -6.17 -3.45
CA THR A 11 4.59 -7.55 -3.29
C THR A 11 5.75 -8.50 -3.56
N LEU A 12 5.92 -9.51 -2.70
CA LEU A 12 6.93 -10.54 -2.91
C LEU A 12 6.57 -11.39 -4.12
N VAL A 13 7.57 -11.68 -4.95
CA VAL A 13 7.47 -12.46 -6.17
C VAL A 13 8.12 -13.82 -5.93
N LYS A 14 7.42 -14.90 -6.30
CA LYS A 14 7.96 -16.25 -6.21
C LYS A 14 8.94 -16.51 -7.34
N THR A 15 10.16 -16.91 -6.98
CA THR A 15 11.24 -17.23 -7.90
C THR A 15 11.84 -18.59 -7.54
N ALA A 16 12.12 -19.44 -8.52
CA ALA A 16 12.67 -20.80 -8.32
C ALA A 16 14.19 -20.87 -8.52
N GLU A 17 14.88 -19.72 -8.53
CA GLU A 17 16.27 -19.62 -9.02
C GLU A 17 17.33 -20.07 -8.01
N LEU A 18 16.97 -20.31 -6.74
CA LEU A 18 17.91 -20.69 -5.68
C LEU A 18 17.59 -22.10 -5.16
N GLY A 19 18.19 -23.13 -5.78
CA GLY A 19 18.21 -24.50 -5.25
C GLY A 19 16.90 -25.29 -5.32
N ASP A 20 16.14 -25.17 -6.41
CA ASP A 20 14.83 -25.83 -6.63
C ASP A 20 13.73 -25.47 -5.60
N ILE A 21 14.02 -24.56 -4.66
CA ILE A 21 13.10 -24.11 -3.61
C ILE A 21 12.41 -22.81 -4.07
N PRO A 22 11.08 -22.73 -4.01
CA PRO A 22 10.35 -21.51 -4.39
C PRO A 22 10.55 -20.42 -3.34
N LEU A 23 11.36 -19.40 -3.64
CA LEU A 23 11.64 -18.29 -2.73
C LEU A 23 10.79 -17.06 -3.05
N ASP A 24 10.36 -16.35 -2.01
CA ASP A 24 9.60 -15.09 -2.11
C ASP A 24 10.58 -13.89 -2.07
N VAL A 25 10.85 -13.26 -3.21
CA VAL A 25 11.83 -12.15 -3.34
C VAL A 25 11.12 -10.80 -3.54
N CYS A 26 11.61 -9.75 -2.89
CA CYS A 26 11.13 -8.39 -3.09
C CYS A 26 11.85 -7.72 -4.28
N PRO A 27 11.15 -7.21 -5.30
CA PRO A 27 11.78 -6.52 -6.44
C PRO A 27 12.30 -5.12 -6.10
N GLY A 28 11.90 -4.54 -4.97
CA GLY A 28 12.36 -3.22 -4.52
C GLY A 28 13.67 -3.27 -3.73
N CYS A 29 13.68 -4.03 -2.63
CA CYS A 29 14.83 -4.10 -1.71
C CYS A 29 15.68 -5.35 -1.89
N HIS A 30 15.31 -6.29 -2.77
CA HIS A 30 15.99 -7.57 -2.99
C HIS A 30 16.12 -8.43 -1.73
N GLY A 31 15.28 -8.19 -0.72
CA GLY A 31 15.16 -9.06 0.44
C GLY A 31 14.38 -10.33 0.09
N ILE A 32 14.69 -11.42 0.79
CA ILE A 32 14.12 -12.74 0.56
C ILE A 32 13.37 -13.19 1.82
N TRP A 33 12.15 -13.66 1.62
CA TRP A 33 11.38 -14.36 2.62
C TRP A 33 11.52 -15.88 2.42
N PHE A 34 11.83 -16.56 3.52
CA PHE A 34 11.88 -18.01 3.62
C PHE A 34 10.71 -18.47 4.49
N ASP A 35 9.87 -19.36 3.96
CA ASP A 35 8.89 -20.05 4.78
C ASP A 35 9.58 -21.06 5.72
N LYS A 36 8.83 -21.55 6.71
CA LYS A 36 9.34 -22.47 7.72
C LYS A 36 9.93 -23.73 7.07
N GLY A 37 11.22 -23.99 7.29
CA GLY A 37 11.91 -25.16 6.74
C GLY A 37 12.62 -24.92 5.40
N GLU A 38 12.35 -23.82 4.69
CA GLU A 38 12.97 -23.54 3.39
C GLU A 38 14.44 -23.13 3.52
N LEU A 39 14.75 -22.31 4.52
CA LEU A 39 16.13 -21.93 4.82
C LEU A 39 16.95 -23.15 5.26
N GLU A 40 16.37 -24.02 6.10
CA GLU A 40 16.96 -25.29 6.49
C GLU A 40 17.22 -26.19 5.29
N ALA A 41 16.27 -26.30 4.35
CA ALA A 41 16.42 -27.09 3.15
C ALA A 41 17.56 -26.58 2.25
N LEU A 42 17.64 -25.26 2.05
CA LEU A 42 18.68 -24.62 1.26
C LEU A 42 20.07 -24.80 1.88
N LEU A 43 20.16 -24.73 3.21
CA LEU A 43 21.43 -24.95 3.91
C LEU A 43 21.85 -26.41 3.93
N LYS A 44 20.89 -27.36 3.99
CA LYS A 44 21.16 -28.79 3.86
C LYS A 44 21.71 -29.16 2.48
N GLN A 45 21.18 -28.56 1.41
CA GLN A 45 21.68 -28.79 0.06
C GLN A 45 23.15 -28.38 -0.13
N SER A 46 23.64 -27.43 0.66
CA SER A 46 24.92 -26.77 0.42
C SER A 46 26.04 -27.14 1.39
N GLN A 47 25.75 -27.35 2.67
CA GLN A 47 26.76 -27.68 3.69
C GLN A 47 26.54 -29.03 4.39
N GLY A 48 25.50 -29.79 4.05
CA GLY A 48 25.20 -31.05 4.72
C GLY A 48 24.46 -30.87 6.05
N ASP A 49 24.90 -31.54 7.12
CA ASP A 49 24.14 -31.66 8.38
C ASP A 49 24.10 -30.33 9.16
N VAL A 50 23.00 -29.58 8.97
CA VAL A 50 22.72 -28.33 9.70
C VAL A 50 21.74 -28.66 10.84
N PRO A 51 21.97 -28.14 12.06
CA PRO A 51 21.09 -28.39 13.20
C PRO A 51 19.62 -28.14 12.85
N ALA A 52 18.75 -29.10 13.15
CA ALA A 52 17.33 -28.98 12.89
C ALA A 52 16.72 -27.94 13.86
N GLY A 53 16.27 -26.83 13.29
CA GLY A 53 15.65 -25.73 14.03
C GLY A 53 16.64 -24.59 14.26
N PHE A 54 16.50 -23.53 13.46
CA PHE A 54 17.24 -22.30 13.70
C PHE A 54 16.56 -21.45 14.76
N ASP A 55 16.88 -21.68 16.02
CA ASP A 55 16.49 -20.75 17.08
C ASP A 55 17.43 -19.55 17.10
N LEU A 56 16.84 -18.37 17.29
CA LEU A 56 17.61 -17.14 17.32
C LEU A 56 18.48 -17.09 18.57
N ILE A 57 19.75 -16.76 18.37
CA ILE A 57 20.68 -16.40 19.44
C ILE A 57 20.34 -14.97 19.87
N SER A 58 19.94 -14.81 21.13
CA SER A 58 19.57 -13.51 21.73
C SER A 58 18.46 -12.77 20.95
N PRO A 59 17.26 -13.34 20.82
CA PRO A 59 16.16 -12.70 20.10
C PRO A 59 15.74 -11.41 20.80
N LYS A 60 15.57 -10.36 20.02
CA LYS A 60 14.97 -9.09 20.46
C LYS A 60 13.76 -8.79 19.60
N PRO A 61 12.66 -8.27 20.18
CA PRO A 61 11.51 -7.87 19.37
C PRO A 61 11.92 -6.78 18.39
N ASP A 62 11.56 -6.95 17.13
CA ASP A 62 11.76 -5.98 16.06
C ASP A 62 10.44 -5.27 15.70
N VAL A 63 10.55 -4.18 14.95
CA VAL A 63 9.44 -3.38 14.46
C VAL A 63 8.78 -4.02 13.24
N LEU A 64 9.50 -4.90 12.53
CA LEU A 64 9.04 -5.52 11.29
C LEU A 64 7.90 -6.52 11.52
N GLY A 65 6.86 -6.42 10.71
CA GLY A 65 5.72 -7.34 10.71
C GLY A 65 5.94 -8.53 9.77
N CYS A 66 5.51 -9.72 10.18
CA CYS A 66 5.60 -10.91 9.34
C CYS A 66 4.69 -10.80 8.10
N PRO A 67 5.19 -11.06 6.89
CA PRO A 67 4.41 -10.94 5.66
C PRO A 67 3.30 -12.02 5.55
N ARG A 68 3.43 -13.15 6.27
CA ARG A 68 2.44 -14.25 6.31
C ARG A 68 1.34 -14.03 7.35
N CYS A 69 1.70 -13.75 8.60
CA CYS A 69 0.77 -13.70 9.73
C CYS A 69 0.59 -12.31 10.37
N ARG A 70 1.35 -11.30 9.92
CA ARG A 70 1.35 -9.91 10.43
C ARG A 70 1.76 -9.72 11.89
N THR A 71 2.19 -10.77 12.57
CA THR A 71 2.79 -10.68 13.91
C THR A 71 4.16 -10.00 13.83
N LYS A 72 4.55 -9.25 14.87
CA LYS A 72 5.90 -8.69 14.99
C LYS A 72 6.96 -9.80 15.01
N MET A 73 8.05 -9.59 14.30
CA MET A 73 9.16 -10.53 14.24
C MET A 73 10.19 -10.23 15.32
N SER A 74 11.02 -11.22 15.62
CA SER A 74 12.19 -11.09 16.50
C SER A 74 13.45 -11.06 15.65
N ARG A 75 14.37 -10.14 15.96
CA ARG A 75 15.70 -10.04 15.35
C ARG A 75 16.74 -10.71 16.23
N GLY A 76 17.58 -11.57 15.67
CA GLY A 76 18.63 -12.27 16.43
C GLY A 76 19.61 -13.02 15.54
N GLY A 77 20.61 -13.66 16.12
CA GLY A 77 21.61 -14.44 15.36
C GLY A 77 21.06 -15.79 14.91
N LEU A 78 21.24 -16.21 13.65
CA LEU A 78 20.70 -17.49 13.13
C LEU A 78 21.64 -18.70 13.36
N VAL A 79 22.94 -18.50 13.15
CA VAL A 79 24.01 -19.52 13.26
C VAL A 79 25.23 -18.92 13.95
N ASN A 80 25.51 -17.67 13.62
CA ASN A 80 26.49 -16.83 14.27
C ASN A 80 25.76 -15.63 14.89
N PRO A 81 26.11 -15.19 16.11
CA PRO A 81 25.57 -13.96 16.70
C PRO A 81 25.68 -12.71 15.82
N LEU A 82 26.64 -12.68 14.88
CA LEU A 82 26.83 -11.59 13.92
C LEU A 82 25.90 -11.68 12.70
N LEU A 83 25.38 -12.87 12.40
CA LEU A 83 24.42 -13.07 11.32
C LEU A 83 23.01 -12.80 11.85
N LEU A 84 22.69 -11.52 11.98
CA LEU A 84 21.38 -11.07 12.44
C LEU A 84 20.35 -11.28 11.34
N VAL A 85 19.24 -11.93 11.68
CA VAL A 85 18.08 -12.13 10.80
C VAL A 85 16.80 -11.89 11.57
N ASP A 86 15.69 -11.67 10.84
CA ASP A 86 14.38 -11.46 11.44
C ASP A 86 13.54 -12.74 11.30
N LYS A 87 13.19 -13.38 12.42
CA LYS A 87 12.37 -14.61 12.46
C LYS A 87 11.00 -14.31 13.05
N CYS A 88 9.96 -14.86 12.44
CA CYS A 88 8.62 -14.87 13.02
C CYS A 88 8.44 -16.10 13.93
N GLU A 89 8.16 -15.88 15.21
CA GLU A 89 7.93 -16.96 16.18
C GLU A 89 6.58 -17.67 15.97
N ALA A 90 5.59 -17.00 15.36
CA ALA A 90 4.26 -17.56 15.14
C ALA A 90 4.21 -18.54 13.98
N CYS A 91 4.78 -18.19 12.82
CA CYS A 91 4.76 -19.04 11.62
C CYS A 91 6.08 -19.76 11.35
N GLY A 92 7.18 -19.34 12.00
CA GLY A 92 8.52 -19.91 11.80
C GLY A 92 9.23 -19.46 10.52
N GLY A 93 8.71 -18.43 9.83
CA GLY A 93 9.35 -17.88 8.64
C GLY A 93 10.49 -16.92 8.99
N VAL A 94 11.44 -16.76 8.07
CA VAL A 94 12.65 -15.96 8.25
C VAL A 94 12.78 -14.95 7.10
N TRP A 95 13.11 -13.71 7.45
CA TRP A 95 13.41 -12.65 6.50
C TRP A 95 14.91 -12.37 6.50
N LEU A 96 15.50 -12.35 5.31
CA LEU A 96 16.89 -11.95 5.07
C LEU A 96 16.92 -10.77 4.11
N ASP A 97 17.56 -9.68 4.50
CA ASP A 97 17.86 -8.60 3.58
C ASP A 97 19.06 -8.91 2.67
N GLN A 98 19.27 -8.10 1.64
CA GLN A 98 20.33 -8.32 0.65
C GLN A 98 21.73 -8.43 1.28
N ARG A 99 22.01 -7.71 2.37
CA ARG A 99 23.30 -7.75 3.04
C ARG A 99 23.43 -8.99 3.92
N GLU A 100 22.36 -9.35 4.61
CA GLU A 100 22.28 -10.56 5.43
C GLU A 100 22.45 -11.81 4.53
N LEU A 101 21.78 -11.83 3.37
CA LEU A 101 21.93 -12.90 2.38
C LEU A 101 23.38 -13.02 1.87
N ALA A 102 24.05 -11.91 1.57
CA ALA A 102 25.45 -11.91 1.17
C ALA A 102 26.37 -12.47 2.29
N LEU A 103 26.06 -12.16 3.55
CA LEU A 103 26.76 -12.72 4.71
C LEU A 103 26.50 -14.22 4.87
N VAL A 104 25.25 -14.67 4.69
CA VAL A 104 24.89 -16.09 4.65
C VAL A 104 25.72 -16.80 3.60
N GLN A 105 25.71 -16.34 2.34
CA GLN A 105 26.48 -16.96 1.26
C GLN A 105 27.98 -17.04 1.57
N LYS A 106 28.56 -15.96 2.12
CA LYS A 106 29.98 -15.88 2.46
C LYS A 106 30.37 -16.77 3.64
N LEU A 107 29.56 -16.79 4.70
CA LEU A 107 29.83 -17.56 5.91
C LEU A 107 29.58 -19.07 5.71
N LEU A 108 28.65 -19.39 4.82
CA LEU A 108 28.19 -20.76 4.57
C LEU A 108 28.84 -21.38 3.33
N GLY A 109 29.83 -20.70 2.75
CA GLY A 109 30.62 -21.23 1.64
C GLY A 109 29.78 -21.57 0.40
N LEU A 110 28.63 -20.91 0.21
CA LEU A 110 27.75 -21.14 -0.92
C LEU A 110 28.45 -20.63 -2.20
N SER A 111 29.28 -21.47 -2.81
CA SER A 111 29.91 -21.19 -4.10
C SER A 111 28.90 -21.47 -5.21
N GLY A 112 27.93 -20.58 -5.36
CA GLY A 112 26.90 -20.65 -6.39
C GLY A 112 26.00 -19.42 -6.36
N GLY A 113 26.19 -18.52 -7.33
CA GLY A 113 25.17 -17.53 -7.71
C GLY A 113 25.28 -16.13 -7.09
N ALA A 114 26.48 -15.55 -7.03
CA ALA A 114 26.62 -14.08 -6.99
C ALA A 114 26.64 -13.49 -8.41
N GLU A 115 25.81 -14.02 -9.31
CA GLU A 115 25.43 -13.31 -10.53
C GLU A 115 23.98 -12.91 -10.31
N GLY A 116 23.77 -11.61 -10.09
CA GLY A 116 22.56 -11.07 -9.49
C GLY A 116 21.29 -11.66 -10.10
N VAL A 117 20.47 -12.28 -9.24
CA VAL A 117 19.09 -12.65 -9.52
C VAL A 117 18.40 -11.39 -10.07
N ARG A 118 18.27 -11.29 -11.40
CA ARG A 118 17.47 -10.26 -12.05
C ARG A 118 16.03 -10.66 -11.85
N VAL A 119 15.48 -10.33 -10.68
CA VAL A 119 14.03 -10.32 -10.50
C VAL A 119 13.52 -9.14 -11.32
N GLU A 120 13.17 -9.43 -12.56
CA GLU A 120 12.46 -8.46 -13.39
C GLU A 120 11.17 -8.12 -12.66
N ARG A 121 11.05 -6.86 -12.25
CA ARG A 121 9.84 -6.34 -11.61
C ARG A 121 8.66 -6.74 -12.51
N PRO A 122 7.68 -7.53 -12.01
CA PRO A 122 6.46 -7.75 -12.75
C PRO A 122 5.94 -6.38 -13.16
N ALA A 123 5.60 -6.20 -14.45
CA ALA A 123 5.10 -4.92 -14.93
C ALA A 123 4.10 -4.39 -13.90
N PRO A 124 4.29 -3.14 -13.39
CA PRO A 124 3.44 -2.62 -12.33
C PRO A 124 2.01 -2.91 -12.73
N ALA A 125 1.26 -3.59 -11.85
CA ALA A 125 -0.16 -3.82 -12.09
C ALA A 125 -0.73 -2.46 -12.54
N PRO A 126 -1.41 -2.40 -13.71
CA PRO A 126 -1.82 -1.14 -14.28
C PRO A 126 -2.48 -0.35 -13.18
N ALA A 127 -1.93 0.83 -12.88
CA ALA A 127 -2.39 1.68 -11.81
C ALA A 127 -3.92 1.68 -11.88
N ALA A 128 -4.58 1.32 -10.78
CA ALA A 128 -6.02 1.34 -10.71
C ALA A 128 -6.46 2.67 -11.32
N PRO A 129 -7.33 2.66 -12.35
CA PRO A 129 -7.62 3.87 -13.10
C PRO A 129 -8.05 4.93 -12.10
N GLU A 130 -7.31 6.04 -12.05
CA GLU A 130 -7.73 7.21 -11.29
C GLU A 130 -9.19 7.48 -11.66
N GLU A 131 -10.09 7.48 -10.68
CA GLU A 131 -11.47 7.91 -10.89
C GLU A 131 -11.44 9.40 -11.26
N LYS A 132 -11.24 9.68 -12.55
CA LYS A 132 -11.37 11.02 -13.10
C LYS A 132 -12.84 11.40 -12.99
N GLY A 133 -13.17 12.14 -11.93
CA GLY A 133 -14.52 12.66 -11.70
C GLY A 133 -15.08 13.27 -12.98
N SER A 134 -16.27 12.82 -13.39
CA SER A 134 -16.78 13.08 -14.73
C SER A 134 -16.87 14.59 -15.01
N PRO A 135 -16.38 15.07 -16.16
CA PRO A 135 -16.41 16.50 -16.49
C PRO A 135 -17.86 17.02 -16.52
N VAL A 136 -18.79 16.17 -16.92
CA VAL A 136 -20.23 16.44 -16.94
C VAL A 136 -20.76 16.77 -15.54
N LEU A 137 -20.34 16.04 -14.50
CA LEU A 137 -20.76 16.31 -13.12
C LEU A 137 -20.21 17.65 -12.61
N LYS A 138 -18.98 18.00 -12.98
CA LYS A 138 -18.38 19.30 -12.63
C LYS A 138 -19.15 20.47 -13.25
N TYR A 139 -19.49 20.38 -14.54
CA TYR A 139 -20.28 21.41 -15.22
C TYR A 139 -21.72 21.49 -14.68
N ALA A 140 -22.34 20.35 -14.36
CA ALA A 140 -23.68 20.32 -13.76
C ALA A 140 -23.72 21.01 -12.38
N LEU A 141 -22.72 20.78 -11.52
CA LEU A 141 -22.62 21.43 -10.21
C LEU A 141 -22.36 22.95 -10.33
N ALA A 142 -21.56 23.38 -11.30
CA ALA A 142 -21.32 24.79 -11.58
C ALA A 142 -22.59 25.51 -12.09
N LEU A 143 -23.34 24.86 -12.99
CA LEU A 143 -24.63 25.37 -13.48
C LEU A 143 -25.67 25.46 -12.36
N ALA A 144 -25.73 24.47 -11.46
CA ALA A 144 -26.60 24.51 -10.29
C ALA A 144 -26.28 25.69 -9.37
N ALA A 145 -25.00 25.96 -9.10
CA ALA A 145 -24.58 27.11 -8.30
C ALA A 145 -24.99 28.44 -8.95
N PHE A 146 -24.80 28.58 -10.27
CA PHE A 146 -25.18 29.78 -11.01
C PHE A 146 -26.70 30.00 -11.02
N MET A 147 -27.48 28.95 -11.27
CA MET A 147 -28.95 29.01 -11.25
C MET A 147 -29.48 29.37 -9.86
N GLY A 148 -28.88 28.82 -8.79
CA GLY A 148 -29.20 29.21 -7.42
C GLY A 148 -28.94 30.71 -7.17
N LEU A 149 -27.81 31.25 -7.68
CA LEU A 149 -27.45 32.66 -7.52
C LEU A 149 -28.46 33.57 -8.22
N VAL A 150 -28.84 33.24 -9.45
CA VAL A 150 -29.82 33.99 -10.23
C VAL A 150 -31.17 33.99 -9.51
N LEU A 151 -31.63 32.84 -9.00
CA LEU A 151 -32.89 32.73 -8.27
C LEU A 151 -32.89 33.55 -6.97
N VAL A 152 -31.85 33.44 -6.15
CA VAL A 152 -31.73 34.22 -4.92
C VAL A 152 -31.64 35.72 -5.22
N SER A 153 -30.91 36.11 -6.26
CA SER A 153 -30.81 37.50 -6.72
C SER A 153 -32.17 38.05 -7.17
N TYR A 154 -32.95 37.26 -7.92
CA TYR A 154 -34.29 37.63 -8.35
C TYR A 154 -35.26 37.79 -7.17
N GLU A 155 -35.22 36.87 -6.21
CA GLU A 155 -36.03 36.98 -4.98
C GLU A 155 -35.67 38.23 -4.15
N LEU A 156 -34.38 38.55 -4.03
CA LEU A 156 -33.94 39.79 -3.40
C LEU A 156 -34.46 41.02 -4.17
N TYR A 157 -34.39 41.00 -5.50
CA TYR A 157 -34.91 42.07 -6.34
C TYR A 157 -36.43 42.28 -6.15
N VAL A 158 -37.20 41.20 -6.11
CA VAL A 158 -38.66 41.25 -5.84
C VAL A 158 -38.94 41.75 -4.42
N TYR A 159 -38.17 41.29 -3.42
CA TYR A 159 -38.30 41.72 -2.03
C TYR A 159 -38.05 43.23 -1.84
N PHE A 160 -37.02 43.78 -2.50
CA PHE A 160 -36.68 45.21 -2.42
C PHE A 160 -37.47 46.09 -3.39
N SER A 161 -38.29 45.52 -4.28
CA SER A 161 -39.08 46.29 -5.24
C SER A 161 -40.27 47.01 -4.57
N PRO A 162 -40.56 48.26 -4.96
CA PRO A 162 -41.65 49.04 -4.37
C PRO A 162 -43.02 48.39 -4.56
N ALA A 163 -43.95 48.66 -3.64
CA ALA A 163 -45.30 48.09 -3.71
C ALA A 163 -46.01 48.51 -5.01
N GLY A 164 -46.46 47.52 -5.79
CA GLY A 164 -47.19 47.72 -7.05
C GLY A 164 -46.36 47.62 -8.34
N SER A 165 -45.04 47.40 -8.28
CA SER A 165 -44.22 47.24 -9.49
C SER A 165 -44.06 45.80 -9.99
N VAL A 166 -44.32 44.79 -9.15
CA VAL A 166 -44.18 43.35 -9.46
C VAL A 166 -45.26 42.55 -8.71
N GLU A 167 -45.86 41.54 -9.35
CA GLU A 167 -46.73 40.57 -8.67
C GLU A 167 -45.90 39.72 -7.69
N ARG A 168 -46.26 39.79 -6.41
CA ARG A 168 -45.45 39.27 -5.31
C ARG A 168 -45.90 37.85 -4.95
N GLU A 169 -45.72 36.89 -5.85
CA GLU A 169 -45.93 35.47 -5.54
C GLU A 169 -44.71 34.92 -4.78
N PHE A 170 -44.62 35.26 -3.49
CA PHE A 170 -43.52 34.81 -2.64
C PHE A 170 -43.72 33.34 -2.24
N SER A 171 -43.04 32.42 -2.93
CA SER A 171 -43.04 31.01 -2.56
C SER A 171 -41.80 30.70 -1.71
N ALA A 172 -42.04 30.39 -0.42
CA ALA A 172 -41.00 29.90 0.49
C ALA A 172 -40.27 28.64 -0.06
N ALA A 173 -40.93 27.88 -0.95
CA ALA A 173 -40.33 26.73 -1.61
C ALA A 173 -39.29 27.13 -2.67
N MET A 174 -39.52 28.22 -3.42
CA MET A 174 -38.60 28.69 -4.47
C MET A 174 -37.34 29.31 -3.87
N THR A 175 -37.48 30.06 -2.78
CA THR A 175 -36.34 30.60 -2.01
C THR A 175 -35.50 29.50 -1.39
N ALA A 176 -36.12 28.50 -0.76
CA ALA A 176 -35.42 27.33 -0.22
C ALA A 176 -34.70 26.54 -1.32
N PHE A 177 -35.33 26.35 -2.48
CA PHE A 177 -34.75 25.64 -3.61
C PHE A 177 -33.54 26.40 -4.22
N GLY A 178 -33.66 27.71 -4.42
CA GLY A 178 -32.55 28.54 -4.91
C GLY A 178 -31.34 28.52 -3.97
N ALA A 179 -31.57 28.60 -2.65
CA ALA A 179 -30.51 28.51 -1.64
C ALA A 179 -29.83 27.13 -1.62
N LEU A 180 -30.60 26.04 -1.72
CA LEU A 180 -30.07 24.68 -1.76
C LEU A 180 -29.20 24.43 -3.01
N LEU A 181 -29.64 24.93 -4.18
CA LEU A 181 -28.85 24.83 -5.41
C LEU A 181 -27.53 25.59 -5.31
N LEU A 182 -27.54 26.79 -4.71
CA LEU A 182 -26.34 27.59 -4.50
C LEU A 182 -25.33 26.88 -3.59
N VAL A 183 -25.77 26.49 -2.40
CA VAL A 183 -24.91 25.85 -1.40
C VAL A 183 -24.42 24.49 -1.91
N GLY A 184 -25.33 23.65 -2.42
CA GLY A 184 -24.99 22.33 -2.95
C GLY A 184 -24.02 22.39 -4.13
N GLY A 185 -24.22 23.31 -5.07
CA GLY A 185 -23.34 23.50 -6.22
C GLY A 185 -21.93 23.98 -5.82
N VAL A 186 -21.83 24.96 -4.92
CA VAL A 186 -20.54 25.49 -4.44
C VAL A 186 -19.77 24.43 -3.65
N PHE A 187 -20.39 23.75 -2.68
CA PHE A 187 -19.73 22.69 -1.92
C PHE A 187 -19.35 21.49 -2.78
N GLY A 188 -20.18 21.15 -3.78
CA GLY A 188 -19.87 20.11 -4.75
C GLY A 188 -18.61 20.43 -5.55
N THR A 189 -18.50 21.64 -6.10
CA THR A 189 -17.30 22.04 -6.89
C THR A 189 -16.01 22.07 -6.07
N LEU A 190 -16.07 22.42 -4.78
CA LEU A 190 -14.92 22.41 -3.87
C LEU A 190 -14.38 21.02 -3.54
N LYS A 191 -15.22 19.97 -3.52
CA LYS A 191 -14.79 18.59 -3.29
C LYS A 191 -14.17 17.89 -4.50
N PHE A 192 -14.31 18.45 -5.70
CA PHE A 192 -13.80 17.90 -6.97
C PHE A 192 -12.54 18.62 -7.49
N LYS A 193 -11.92 19.46 -6.66
CA LYS A 193 -10.64 20.15 -6.90
C LYS A 193 -9.51 19.41 -6.19
#